data_AF-A0AAF0ZXU9-F1
#
_entry.id   AF-A0AAF0ZXU9-F1
#
_cell.length_a   1.000
_cell.length_b   1.000
_cell.length_c   1.000
_cell.angle_alpha   90.00
_cell.angle_beta   90.00
_cell.angle_gamma   90.00
#
_symmetry.space_group_name_H-M   'P 1'
#
loop_
_entity.id
_entity.type
_entity.pdbx_description
1 polymer ?
#
loop_
_entity_poly.entity_id
_entity_poly.type
_entity_poly.pdbx_seq_one_letter_code
_entity_poly.pdbx_strand_id
1 'polypeptide(L)'
;MLEFSSWIEELELKDPTSMGRSYTCFRGINHQTAARLDSFLYSMEWEENFKSIRLRILPRVASDQCPIILECEHWEQRQPYFKFENWWLKVEGFKDMVQDW
;
A
#
# COMPACT_ATOMS: atom_id res chain seq x y z
N MET A 1 6.51 16.88 -16.39
CA MET A 1 6.22 16.97 -14.94
C MET A 1 5.12 17.96 -14.61
N LEU A 2 5.07 19.14 -15.22
CA LEU A 2 3.99 20.11 -14.98
C LEU A 2 2.60 19.53 -15.29
N GLU A 3 2.40 18.90 -16.44
CA GLU A 3 1.13 18.25 -16.78
C GLU A 3 0.70 17.19 -15.76
N PHE A 4 1.64 16.36 -15.28
CA PHE A 4 1.35 15.36 -14.25
C PHE A 4 1.00 16.01 -12.91
N SER A 5 1.63 17.14 -12.57
CA SER A 5 1.33 17.87 -11.34
C SER A 5 -0.06 18.53 -11.43
N SER A 6 -0.37 19.14 -12.57
CA SER A 6 -1.70 19.68 -12.86
C SER A 6 -2.77 18.60 -12.80
N TRP A 7 -2.50 17.40 -13.34
CA TRP A 7 -3.43 16.27 -13.26
C TRP A 7 -3.67 15.80 -11.82
N ILE A 8 -2.64 15.77 -10.96
CA ILE A 8 -2.79 15.47 -9.53
C ILE A 8 -3.67 16.52 -8.85
N GLU A 9 -3.43 17.80 -9.13
CA GLU A 9 -4.18 18.93 -8.57
C GLU A 9 -5.64 18.93 -9.04
N GLU A 10 -5.89 18.72 -10.34
CA GLU A 10 -7.22 18.65 -10.95
C GLU A 10 -8.09 17.52 -10.37
N LEU A 11 -7.47 16.39 -10.01
CA LEU A 11 -8.15 15.25 -9.39
C LEU A 11 -8.15 15.31 -7.85
N GLU A 12 -7.62 16.38 -7.25
CA GLU A 12 -7.50 16.55 -5.81
C GLU A 12 -6.81 15.37 -5.11
N LEU A 13 -5.83 14.77 -5.81
CA LEU A 13 -5.05 13.66 -5.29
C LEU A 13 -3.93 14.16 -4.37
N LYS A 14 -3.65 13.39 -3.34
CA LYS A 14 -2.59 13.66 -2.37
C LYS A 14 -1.40 12.75 -2.61
N ASP A 15 -0.22 13.36 -2.59
CA ASP A 15 1.07 12.68 -2.61
C ASP A 15 1.63 12.59 -1.16
N PRO A 16 1.65 11.40 -0.52
CA PRO A 16 2.12 11.25 0.84
C PRO A 16 3.63 11.51 0.92
N THR A 17 4.03 12.26 1.95
CA THR A 17 5.45 12.52 2.20
C THR A 17 6.16 11.23 2.60
N SER A 18 7.33 10.96 2.01
CA SER A 18 8.17 9.83 2.40
C SER A 18 8.88 10.11 3.73
N MET A 19 8.70 9.25 4.72
CA MET A 19 9.52 9.32 5.94
C MET A 19 10.86 8.61 5.75
N GLY A 20 11.95 9.33 5.98
CA GLY A 20 13.31 8.81 5.91
C GLY A 20 13.95 9.02 4.53
N ARG A 21 13.95 7.99 3.69
CA ARG A 21 14.59 8.06 2.37
C ARG A 21 13.79 8.94 1.42
N SER A 22 14.47 9.61 0.49
CA SER A 22 13.86 10.56 -0.45
C SER A 22 13.78 10.07 -1.90
N TYR A 23 14.45 8.97 -2.24
CA TYR A 23 14.56 8.47 -3.62
C TYR A 23 14.05 7.04 -3.73
N THR A 24 13.33 6.75 -4.82
CA THR A 24 12.79 5.43 -5.11
C THR A 24 13.51 4.74 -6.26
N CYS A 25 14.33 5.45 -7.03
CA CYS A 25 15.08 4.91 -8.14
C CYS A 25 16.52 5.43 -8.11
N PHE A 26 17.48 4.56 -8.36
CA PHE A 26 18.90 4.83 -8.38
C PHE A 26 19.50 4.25 -9.65
N ARG A 27 20.26 5.02 -10.42
CA ARG A 27 20.90 4.62 -11.67
C ARG A 27 22.34 5.13 -11.76
N GLY A 28 23.09 4.60 -12.72
CA GLY A 28 24.47 4.97 -12.99
C GLY A 28 25.49 4.18 -12.18
N ILE A 29 26.77 4.32 -12.53
CA ILE A 29 27.88 3.67 -11.82
C ILE A 29 27.84 4.12 -10.36
N ASN A 30 27.91 3.18 -9.42
CA ASN A 30 27.84 3.45 -7.99
C ASN A 30 26.60 4.26 -7.54
N HIS A 31 25.50 4.24 -8.30
CA HIS A 31 24.24 4.92 -7.95
C HIS A 31 24.34 6.44 -7.82
N GLN A 32 25.22 7.06 -8.61
CA GLN A 32 25.45 8.50 -8.65
C GLN A 32 24.22 9.33 -9.06
N THR A 33 23.22 8.73 -9.72
CA THR A 33 21.96 9.39 -10.09
C THR A 33 20.81 8.77 -9.31
N ALA A 34 20.00 9.61 -8.65
CA ALA A 34 18.82 9.16 -7.91
C ALA A 34 17.61 10.05 -8.22
N ALA A 35 16.42 9.45 -8.26
CA ALA A 35 15.16 10.15 -8.49
C ALA A 35 14.04 9.50 -7.68
N ARG A 36 13.02 10.29 -7.32
CA ARG A 36 11.74 9.79 -6.82
C ARG A 36 10.81 9.65 -8.02
N LEU A 37 10.67 8.42 -8.51
CA LEU A 37 9.86 8.10 -9.70
C LEU A 37 8.59 7.32 -9.34
N ASP A 38 8.55 6.75 -8.13
CA ASP A 38 7.46 5.94 -7.65
C ASP A 38 6.78 6.70 -6.50
N SER A 39 5.47 6.86 -6.58
CA SER A 39 4.67 7.37 -5.46
C SER A 39 3.32 6.67 -5.41
N PHE A 40 2.67 6.75 -4.25
CA PHE A 40 1.25 6.48 -4.12
C PHE A 40 0.51 7.81 -4.23
N LEU A 41 -0.66 7.79 -4.86
CA LEU A 41 -1.59 8.90 -4.85
C LEU A 41 -2.89 8.40 -4.23
N TYR A 42 -3.51 9.21 -3.39
CA TYR A 42 -4.77 8.86 -2.74
C TYR A 42 -5.73 10.04 -2.76
N SER A 43 -7.04 9.74 -2.78
CA SER A 43 -8.10 10.75 -2.75
C SER A 43 -8.40 11.22 -1.32
N MET A 44 -9.13 12.32 -1.21
CA MET A 44 -9.68 12.78 0.08
C MET A 44 -10.53 11.70 0.78
N GLU A 45 -11.38 10.99 0.02
CA GLU A 45 -12.19 9.87 0.55
C GLU A 45 -11.31 8.79 1.19
N TRP A 46 -10.14 8.49 0.61
CA TRP A 46 -9.22 7.52 1.20
C TRP A 46 -8.63 8.03 2.53
N GLU A 47 -8.33 9.31 2.64
CA GLU A 47 -7.83 9.92 3.88
C GLU A 47 -8.86 9.91 5.01
N GLU A 48 -10.15 10.03 4.67
CA GLU A 48 -11.25 9.93 5.64
C GLU A 48 -11.35 8.51 6.22
N ASN A 49 -11.12 7.50 5.39
CA ASN A 49 -11.21 6.08 5.77
C ASN A 49 -9.91 5.54 6.43
N PHE A 50 -8.75 6.06 6.03
CA PHE A 50 -7.44 5.58 6.48
C PHE A 50 -6.66 6.69 7.16
N LYS A 51 -6.39 6.54 8.46
CA LYS A 51 -5.66 7.55 9.24
C LYS A 51 -4.14 7.35 9.17
N SER A 52 -3.43 8.47 9.31
CA SER A 52 -1.96 8.52 9.41
C SER A 52 -1.24 7.87 8.22
N ILE A 53 -1.77 8.08 7.01
CA ILE A 53 -1.21 7.59 5.74
C ILE A 53 0.22 8.11 5.59
N ARG A 54 1.17 7.19 5.44
CA ARG A 54 2.58 7.50 5.29
C ARG A 54 3.22 6.61 4.24
N LEU A 55 4.09 7.22 3.44
CA LEU A 55 4.91 6.50 2.48
C LEU A 55 6.23 6.08 3.14
N ARG A 56 6.56 4.80 3.08
CA ARG A 56 7.87 4.30 3.48
C ARG A 56 8.59 3.66 2.30
N ILE A 57 9.82 4.11 2.08
CA ILE A 57 10.70 3.55 1.06
C ILE A 57 11.56 2.47 1.69
N LEU A 58 11.44 1.24 1.21
CA LEU A 58 12.17 0.08 1.72
C LEU A 58 13.60 0.03 1.15
N PRO A 59 14.51 -0.70 1.82
CA PRO A 59 15.86 -0.90 1.31
C PRO A 59 15.84 -1.50 -0.10
N ARG A 60 16.70 -0.95 -0.96
CA ARG A 60 16.97 -1.51 -2.28
C ARG A 60 17.62 -2.88 -2.13
N VAL A 61 17.21 -3.83 -2.97
CA VAL A 61 17.76 -5.20 -2.97
C VAL A 61 18.61 -5.42 -4.22
N ALA A 62 17.99 -5.76 -5.36
CA ALA A 62 18.69 -6.08 -6.61
C ALA A 62 18.27 -5.23 -7.82
N SER A 63 17.16 -4.48 -7.72
CA SER A 63 16.70 -3.57 -8.77
C SER A 63 17.27 -2.16 -8.53
N ASP A 64 17.35 -1.37 -9.60
CA ASP A 64 17.56 0.08 -9.52
C ASP A 64 16.42 0.79 -8.76
N GLN A 65 15.25 0.15 -8.65
CA GLN A 65 14.09 0.64 -7.89
C GLN A 65 14.08 0.11 -6.45
N CYS A 66 13.75 1.00 -5.52
CA CYS A 66 13.41 0.71 -4.14
C CYS A 66 11.92 0.38 -4.03
N PRO A 67 11.54 -0.73 -3.38
CA PRO A 67 10.15 -0.97 -3.06
C PRO A 67 9.59 0.13 -2.17
N ILE A 68 8.34 0.53 -2.40
CA ILE A 68 7.62 1.49 -1.56
C ILE A 68 6.41 0.80 -0.92
N ILE A 69 6.10 1.16 0.32
CA ILE A 69 4.94 0.67 1.06
C ILE A 69 4.15 1.86 1.60
N LEU A 70 2.82 1.78 1.48
CA LEU A 70 1.90 2.72 2.09
C LEU A 70 1.46 2.16 3.46
N GLU A 71 1.68 2.92 4.52
CA GLU A 71 1.33 2.54 5.89
C GLU A 71 0.20 3.44 6.39
N CYS A 72 -0.81 2.84 7.03
CA CYS A 72 -1.94 3.54 7.65
C CYS A 72 -2.12 2.99 9.07
N GLU A 73 -2.31 3.84 10.08
CA GLU A 73 -2.40 3.41 11.49
C GLU A 73 -3.76 2.79 11.84
N HIS A 74 -4.80 3.09 11.07
CA HIS A 74 -6.15 2.62 11.34
C HIS A 74 -6.76 2.07 10.06
N TRP A 75 -6.58 0.76 9.86
CA TRP A 75 -7.66 -0.06 9.32
C TRP A 75 -8.53 -0.36 10.55
N GLU A 76 -9.80 0.04 10.56
CA GLU A 76 -10.75 -0.57 11.50
C GLU A 76 -10.56 -2.07 11.34
N GLN A 77 -9.98 -2.74 12.34
CA GLN A 77 -9.94 -4.19 12.38
C GLN A 77 -11.40 -4.62 12.41
N ARG A 78 -12.02 -4.77 11.24
CA ARG A 78 -13.24 -5.53 11.09
C ARG A 78 -12.97 -6.83 11.81
N GLN A 79 -13.83 -7.14 12.78
CA GLN A 79 -13.67 -8.38 13.53
C GLN A 79 -13.41 -9.51 12.52
N PRO A 80 -12.35 -10.31 12.73
CA PRO A 80 -12.04 -11.37 11.78
C PRO A 80 -13.26 -12.28 11.66
N TYR A 81 -13.94 -12.21 10.52
CA TYR A 81 -15.05 -13.11 10.23
C TYR A 81 -14.47 -14.48 9.89
N PHE A 82 -15.15 -15.54 10.31
CA PHE A 82 -14.82 -16.90 9.93
C PHE A 82 -14.88 -17.04 8.40
N LYS A 83 -13.73 -17.32 7.77
CA LYS A 83 -13.61 -17.58 6.33
C LYS A 83 -13.27 -19.04 6.13
N PHE A 84 -13.98 -19.68 5.21
CA PHE A 84 -13.72 -21.05 4.78
C PHE A 84 -13.88 -21.17 3.27
N GLU A 85 -13.20 -22.15 2.70
CA GLU A 85 -13.36 -22.48 1.29
C GLU A 85 -14.72 -23.16 1.05
N ASN A 86 -15.40 -22.80 -0.05
CA ASN A 86 -16.73 -23.35 -0.39
C ASN A 86 -16.75 -24.89 -0.48
N TRP A 87 -15.62 -25.54 -0.75
CA TRP A 87 -15.55 -27.00 -0.81
C TRP A 87 -15.66 -27.66 0.56
N TRP A 88 -15.38 -26.96 1.67
CA TRP A 88 -15.55 -27.50 3.03
C TRP A 88 -17.01 -27.83 3.35
N LEU A 89 -17.97 -27.14 2.71
CA LEU A 89 -19.40 -27.49 2.81
C LEU A 89 -19.74 -28.90 2.30
N LYS A 90 -18.85 -29.50 1.51
CA LYS A 90 -18.99 -30.86 0.97
C LYS A 90 -18.29 -31.91 1.83
N VAL A 91 -17.49 -31.50 2.82
CA VAL A 91 -16.81 -32.41 3.74
C VAL A 91 -17.81 -32.87 4.79
N GLU A 92 -17.93 -34.18 4.95
CA GLU A 92 -18.79 -34.80 5.96
C GLU A 92 -18.39 -34.32 7.37
N GLY A 93 -19.38 -33.90 8.16
CA GLY A 93 -19.15 -33.38 9.52
C GLY A 93 -18.69 -31.92 9.62
N PHE A 94 -18.39 -31.23 8.52
CA PHE A 94 -17.93 -29.83 8.58
C PHE A 94 -18.97 -28.89 9.18
N LYS A 95 -20.26 -29.08 8.87
CA LYS A 95 -21.34 -28.23 9.42
C LYS A 95 -21.48 -28.39 10.93
N ASP A 96 -21.38 -29.62 11.43
CA ASP A 96 -21.49 -29.93 12.85
C ASP A 96 -20.29 -29.34 13.60
N MET A 97 -19.08 -29.50 13.06
CA MET A 97 -17.87 -28.88 13.58
C MET A 97 -17.97 -27.35 13.69
N VAL A 98 -18.60 -26.67 12.72
CA VAL A 98 -18.82 -25.21 12.75
C VAL A 98 -19.91 -24.81 13.74
N GLN A 99 -20.92 -25.67 13.99
CA GLN A 99 -21.94 -25.41 15.01
C GLN A 99 -21.39 -25.52 16.44
N ASP A 100 -20.40 -26.39 16.65
CA ASP A 100 -19.75 -26.61 17.94
C ASP A 100 -18.63 -25.58 18.26
N TRP A 101 -18.28 -24.70 17.31
CA TRP A 101 -17.20 -23.72 17.42
C TRP A 101 -17.69 -22.35 17.91
#